data_AF-A0A4Q3T176-F1
#
_entry.id   AF-A0A4Q3T176-F1
#
_cell.length_a   1.000
_cell.length_b   1.000
_cell.length_c   1.000
_cell.angle_alpha   90.00
_cell.angle_beta   90.00
_cell.angle_gamma   90.00
#
_symmetry.space_group_name_H-M   'P 1'
#
loop_
_entity.id
_entity.type
_entity.pdbx_description
1 polymer ?
#
loop_
_entity_poly.entity_id
_entity_poly.type
_entity_poly.pdbx_seq_one_letter_code
_entity_poly.pdbx_strand_id
1 'polypeptide(L)'
;MALHPHHPIIYVRGFAATQDEIEATVADPYMGFNIGSTKSRVAWTGDVKRFYFESPLVRLMGDHGYEDVFVDGDDLVAAERHVQPVPYKSIVIYRYYDQASQDFGDGKARSPIPDFARGLDNLILRLQQKVCENPANKVAEEDFRVYLVAHSMGGLVCRAFLQNPKLG
;
A
#
# COMPACT_ATOMS: atom_id res chain seq x y z
N MET A 1 -28.21 -4.50 7.52
CA MET A 1 -27.14 -3.49 7.47
C MET A 1 -26.66 -3.41 6.03
N ALA A 2 -26.64 -2.23 5.44
CA ALA A 2 -26.13 -2.07 4.08
C ALA A 2 -24.60 -2.22 4.15
N LEU A 3 -24.09 -3.38 3.76
CA LEU A 3 -22.67 -3.55 3.43
C LEU A 3 -22.34 -2.47 2.39
N HIS A 4 -21.36 -1.61 2.68
CA HIS A 4 -20.87 -0.65 1.70
C HIS A 4 -20.52 -1.40 0.41
N PRO A 5 -20.98 -0.97 -0.77
CA PRO A 5 -20.75 -1.71 -2.02
C PRO A 5 -19.28 -1.72 -2.47
N HIS A 6 -18.43 -0.92 -1.81
CA HIS A 6 -17.01 -0.77 -2.12
C HIS A 6 -16.21 -0.71 -0.82
N HIS A 7 -14.99 -1.25 -0.82
CA HIS A 7 -14.09 -1.29 0.33
C HIS A 7 -12.70 -0.79 -0.06
N PRO A 8 -11.90 -0.25 0.87
CA PRO A 8 -10.52 0.08 0.61
C PRO A 8 -9.75 -1.09 -0.03
N ILE A 9 -8.87 -0.79 -0.97
CA ILE A 9 -8.04 -1.79 -1.66
C ILE A 9 -6.61 -1.64 -1.16
N ILE A 10 -6.05 -2.72 -0.61
CA ILE A 10 -4.63 -2.79 -0.26
C ILE A 10 -3.92 -3.65 -1.31
N TYR A 11 -3.03 -3.02 -2.08
CA TYR A 11 -2.18 -3.70 -3.05
C TYR A 11 -0.87 -4.15 -2.38
N VAL A 12 -0.61 -5.45 -2.40
CA VAL A 12 0.55 -6.10 -1.77
C VAL A 12 1.44 -6.69 -2.85
N ARG A 13 2.55 -6.00 -3.15
CA ARG A 13 3.46 -6.38 -4.24
C ARG A 13 4.74 -7.04 -3.71
N GLY A 14 4.98 -8.29 -4.13
CA GLY A 14 6.28 -8.95 -3.96
C GLY A 14 7.28 -8.59 -5.06
N PHE A 15 8.57 -8.51 -4.71
CA PHE A 15 9.71 -8.35 -5.63
C PHE A 15 10.81 -9.37 -5.26
N ALA A 16 11.50 -9.93 -6.25
CA ALA A 16 12.42 -11.05 -6.08
C ALA A 16 13.78 -10.73 -6.73
N ALA A 17 14.65 -10.05 -6.00
CA ALA A 17 15.92 -9.48 -6.48
C ALA A 17 16.98 -10.54 -6.91
N THR A 18 16.77 -11.20 -8.05
CA THR A 18 17.66 -12.18 -8.72
C THR A 18 17.49 -12.16 -10.24
N GLN A 19 18.32 -12.91 -10.98
CA GLN A 19 18.30 -13.08 -12.46
C GLN A 19 16.89 -13.31 -13.05
N ASP A 20 15.98 -13.85 -12.24
CA ASP A 20 14.55 -14.03 -12.53
C ASP A 20 13.80 -12.71 -12.84
N GLU A 21 14.26 -11.55 -12.37
CA GLU A 21 13.70 -10.23 -12.70
C GLU A 21 13.91 -9.82 -14.15
N ILE A 22 15.01 -10.31 -14.76
CA ILE A 22 15.29 -10.11 -16.18
C ILE A 22 14.36 -11.02 -17.00
N GLU A 23 14.18 -12.28 -16.61
CA GLU A 23 13.26 -13.21 -17.28
C GLU A 23 11.79 -12.80 -17.12
N ALA A 24 11.39 -12.26 -15.97
CA ALA A 24 10.04 -11.74 -15.73
C ALA A 24 9.71 -10.50 -16.57
N THR A 25 10.71 -9.69 -16.91
CA THR A 25 10.55 -8.53 -17.81
C THR A 25 10.40 -8.97 -19.27
N VAL A 26 11.06 -10.07 -19.66
CA VAL A 26 10.94 -10.68 -21.01
C VAL A 26 9.64 -11.48 -21.17
N ALA A 27 9.08 -11.99 -20.07
CA ALA A 27 7.81 -12.73 -20.03
C ALA A 27 6.58 -11.83 -19.76
N ASP A 28 6.68 -10.51 -19.89
CA ASP A 28 5.60 -9.56 -19.63
C ASP A 28 4.81 -9.22 -20.91
N PRO A 29 3.66 -9.90 -21.20
CA PRO A 29 2.84 -9.62 -22.37
C PRO A 29 2.12 -8.26 -22.29
N TYR A 30 2.21 -7.54 -21.16
CA TYR A 30 1.53 -6.26 -20.91
C TYR A 30 2.52 -5.11 -20.65
N MET A 31 3.82 -5.28 -20.89
CA MET A 31 4.83 -4.22 -20.94
C MET A 31 4.86 -3.28 -19.72
N GLY A 32 4.72 -3.81 -18.51
CA GLY A 32 4.76 -3.00 -17.30
C GLY A 32 3.52 -2.15 -17.07
N PHE A 33 2.35 -2.56 -17.60
CA PHE A 33 1.04 -1.87 -17.52
C PHE A 33 0.69 -1.31 -16.13
N ASN A 34 1.23 -1.86 -15.04
CA ASN A 34 0.99 -1.42 -13.67
C ASN A 34 2.22 -0.96 -12.89
N ILE A 35 3.30 -0.57 -13.57
CA ILE A 35 4.51 -0.01 -12.94
C ILE A 35 4.33 1.51 -12.77
N GLY A 36 4.20 1.95 -11.52
CA GLY A 36 4.33 3.37 -11.14
C GLY A 36 5.81 3.75 -10.94
N SER A 37 6.09 5.02 -10.64
CA SER A 37 7.46 5.45 -10.30
C SER A 37 7.51 6.31 -9.05
N THR A 38 8.58 6.20 -8.26
CA THR A 38 8.86 7.10 -7.14
C THR A 38 10.10 7.92 -7.47
N LYS A 39 10.03 9.25 -7.39
CA LYS A 39 11.20 10.14 -7.57
C LYS A 39 11.39 10.98 -6.32
N SER A 40 12.61 11.01 -5.81
CA SER A 40 13.02 11.96 -4.78
C SER A 40 13.44 13.28 -5.43
N ARG A 41 12.92 14.40 -4.95
CA ARG A 41 13.36 15.75 -5.33
C ARG A 41 13.77 16.54 -4.10
N VAL A 42 14.87 17.29 -4.21
CA VAL A 42 15.28 18.25 -3.19
C VAL A 42 14.49 19.53 -3.43
N ALA A 43 13.68 19.93 -2.44
CA ALA A 43 12.98 21.20 -2.44
C ALA A 43 13.99 22.36 -2.36
N TRP A 44 13.57 23.57 -2.74
CA TRP A 44 14.42 24.77 -2.65
C TRP A 44 14.85 25.11 -1.21
N THR A 45 14.17 24.54 -0.21
CA THR A 45 14.50 24.62 1.22
C THR A 45 15.61 23.65 1.66
N GLY A 46 16.00 22.70 0.80
CA GLY A 46 16.94 21.62 1.12
C GLY A 46 16.27 20.31 1.55
N ASP A 47 14.95 20.30 1.77
CA ASP A 47 14.21 19.11 2.20
C ASP A 47 14.02 18.11 1.05
N VAL A 48 14.26 16.82 1.31
CA VAL A 48 14.00 15.76 0.34
C VAL A 48 12.51 15.41 0.38
N LYS A 49 11.78 15.71 -0.70
CA LYS A 49 10.37 15.33 -0.88
C LYS A 49 10.24 14.20 -1.88
N ARG A 50 9.37 13.23 -1.55
CA ARG A 50 9.03 12.12 -2.43
C ARG A 50 7.89 12.54 -3.36
N PHE A 51 7.98 12.17 -4.62
CA PHE A 51 6.87 12.27 -5.56
C PHE A 51 6.54 10.86 -6.05
N TYR A 52 5.29 10.47 -5.85
CA TYR A 52 4.75 9.20 -6.32
C TYR A 52 3.97 9.45 -7.60
N PHE A 53 4.33 8.72 -8.66
CA PHE A 53 3.58 8.68 -9.90
C PHE A 53 2.80 7.37 -9.90
N GLU A 54 1.48 7.51 -9.81
CA GLU A 54 0.50 6.42 -9.89
C GLU A 54 0.74 5.56 -11.13
N SER A 55 0.51 4.25 -10.99
CA SER A 55 0.46 3.37 -12.16
C SER A 55 -0.85 3.55 -12.92
N PRO A 56 -0.92 3.15 -14.21
CA PRO A 56 -2.14 3.24 -15.02
C PRO A 56 -3.40 2.63 -14.38
N LEU A 57 -3.27 1.54 -13.60
CA LEU A 57 -4.41 0.96 -12.86
C LEU A 57 -4.85 1.81 -11.67
N VAL A 58 -3.94 2.41 -10.90
CA VAL A 58 -4.32 3.31 -9.80
C VAL A 58 -5.06 4.51 -10.36
N ARG A 59 -4.57 5.06 -11.48
CA ARG A 59 -5.21 6.17 -12.19
C ARG A 59 -6.58 5.79 -12.77
N LEU A 60 -6.72 4.58 -13.33
CA LEU A 60 -8.00 4.05 -13.83
C LEU A 60 -9.01 3.89 -12.70
N MET A 61 -8.58 3.48 -11.51
CA MET A 61 -9.48 3.35 -10.36
C MET A 61 -9.96 4.73 -9.85
N GLY A 62 -9.21 5.79 -10.12
CA GLY A 62 -9.66 7.19 -9.98
C GLY A 62 -10.94 7.47 -10.75
N ASP A 63 -11.06 6.99 -12.00
CA ASP A 63 -12.28 7.13 -12.81
C ASP A 63 -13.48 6.37 -12.21
N HIS A 64 -13.20 5.39 -11.35
CA HIS A 64 -14.20 4.66 -10.57
C HIS A 64 -14.44 5.26 -9.17
N GLY A 65 -13.86 6.42 -8.85
CA GLY A 65 -14.04 7.12 -7.58
C GLY A 65 -13.25 6.53 -6.41
N TYR A 66 -12.16 5.79 -6.68
CA TYR A 66 -11.17 5.47 -5.65
C TYR A 66 -10.10 6.56 -5.57
N GLU A 67 -9.68 6.89 -4.36
CA GLU A 67 -8.66 7.91 -4.12
C GLU A 67 -7.36 7.26 -3.62
N ASP A 68 -6.20 7.68 -4.14
CA ASP A 68 -4.89 7.26 -3.62
C ASP A 68 -4.64 7.92 -2.27
N VAL A 69 -4.13 7.15 -1.30
CA VAL A 69 -3.75 7.68 0.02
C VAL A 69 -2.39 8.39 0.01
N PHE A 70 -1.63 8.29 -1.08
CA PHE A 70 -0.41 9.07 -1.27
C PHE A 70 -0.74 10.40 -1.95
N VAL A 71 -0.76 11.49 -1.17
CA VAL A 71 -1.10 12.84 -1.64
C VAL A 71 0.10 13.75 -1.45
N ASP A 72 0.52 14.45 -2.51
CA ASP A 72 1.65 15.39 -2.50
C ASP A 72 2.98 14.85 -1.93
N GLY A 73 3.16 13.53 -1.97
CA GLY A 73 4.35 12.85 -1.45
C GLY A 73 4.23 12.34 -0.01
N ASP A 74 3.12 12.62 0.66
CA ASP A 74 2.80 12.17 2.01
C ASP A 74 1.88 10.94 1.98
N ASP A 75 2.04 10.07 2.97
CA ASP A 75 1.17 8.91 3.20
C ASP A 75 0.10 9.29 4.24
N LEU A 76 -1.15 9.44 3.79
CA LEU A 76 -2.28 9.81 4.64
C LEU A 76 -2.57 8.78 5.74
N VAL A 77 -2.22 7.51 5.51
CA VAL A 77 -2.39 6.45 6.51
C VAL A 77 -1.25 6.51 7.52
N ALA A 78 -0.01 6.73 7.08
CA ALA A 78 1.17 6.62 7.94
C ALA A 78 1.49 7.85 8.80
N ALA A 79 1.03 9.07 8.49
CA ALA A 79 1.36 10.22 9.35
C ALA A 79 0.41 10.43 10.53
N GLU A 80 0.95 11.06 11.58
CA GLU A 80 0.29 11.25 12.87
C GLU A 80 -0.71 12.42 12.84
N ARG A 81 -0.40 13.50 12.10
CA ARG A 81 -1.25 14.68 11.94
C ARG A 81 -1.30 15.09 10.48
N HIS A 82 -2.49 15.02 9.89
CA HIS A 82 -2.74 15.42 8.50
C HIS A 82 -3.83 16.47 8.42
N VAL A 83 -3.76 17.28 7.36
CA VAL A 83 -4.76 18.30 7.03
C VAL A 83 -5.99 17.68 6.38
N GLN A 84 -5.84 16.51 5.73
CA GLN A 84 -6.90 15.83 5.00
C GLN A 84 -7.26 14.47 5.62
N PRO A 85 -8.56 14.14 5.74
CA PRO A 85 -9.00 12.85 6.26
C PRO A 85 -8.88 11.74 5.20
N VAL A 86 -8.73 10.48 5.64
CA VAL A 86 -8.66 9.32 4.73
C VAL A 86 -10.07 8.96 4.22
N PRO A 87 -10.30 8.89 2.90
CA PRO A 87 -11.57 8.45 2.33
C PRO A 87 -11.72 6.92 2.43
N TYR A 88 -12.95 6.44 2.60
CA TYR A 88 -13.22 5.01 2.68
C TYR A 88 -12.94 4.28 1.36
N LYS A 89 -13.24 4.92 0.24
CA LYS A 89 -12.98 4.36 -1.09
C LYS A 89 -11.57 4.73 -1.52
N SER A 90 -10.59 4.05 -0.93
CA SER A 90 -9.18 4.37 -1.11
C SER A 90 -8.34 3.19 -1.63
N ILE A 91 -7.20 3.53 -2.23
CA ILE A 91 -6.17 2.57 -2.64
C ILE A 91 -4.93 2.80 -1.80
N VAL A 92 -4.43 1.73 -1.18
CA VAL A 92 -3.22 1.72 -0.35
C VAL A 92 -2.21 0.76 -0.94
N ILE A 93 -0.98 1.22 -1.15
CA ILE A 93 0.13 0.35 -1.56
C ILE A 93 0.90 -0.04 -0.31
N TYR A 94 0.95 -1.33 0.02
CA TYR A 94 1.71 -1.78 1.18
C TYR A 94 3.21 -1.88 0.83
N ARG A 95 3.98 -0.86 1.21
CA ARG A 95 5.39 -0.68 0.85
C ARG A 95 6.37 -1.30 1.85
N TYR A 96 6.21 -2.59 2.17
CA TYR A 96 6.99 -3.28 3.21
C TYR A 96 8.49 -3.48 2.90
N TYR A 97 8.92 -3.23 1.66
CA TYR A 97 10.34 -3.23 1.31
C TYR A 97 11.03 -1.88 1.57
N ASP A 98 10.30 -0.78 1.77
CA ASP A 98 10.92 0.53 2.01
C ASP A 98 11.80 0.50 3.29
N GLN A 99 11.42 -0.30 4.28
CA GLN A 99 12.21 -0.53 5.51
C GLN A 99 13.49 -1.33 5.29
N ALA A 100 13.59 -2.08 4.18
CA ALA A 100 14.77 -2.87 3.81
C ALA A 100 15.68 -2.15 2.81
N SER A 101 15.26 -0.97 2.30
CA SER A 101 16.08 -0.16 1.40
C SER A 101 17.29 0.43 2.14
N GLN A 102 18.49 0.32 1.58
CA GLN A 102 19.69 0.94 2.15
C GLN A 102 19.58 2.47 2.25
N ASP A 103 18.81 3.10 1.37
CA ASP A 103 18.64 4.55 1.35
C ASP A 103 17.58 5.07 2.36
N PHE A 104 16.71 4.19 2.88
CA PHE A 104 15.50 4.60 3.62
C PHE A 104 15.14 3.73 4.85
N GLY A 105 15.92 2.69 5.14
CA GLY A 105 15.69 1.71 6.21
C GLY A 105 16.93 1.46 7.08
N ASP A 106 16.88 0.45 7.96
CA ASP A 106 17.99 0.12 8.89
C ASP A 106 19.07 -0.79 8.26
N GLY A 107 18.95 -1.08 6.96
CA GLY A 107 19.88 -1.93 6.21
C GLY A 107 19.85 -3.40 6.60
N LYS A 108 18.92 -3.85 7.45
CA LYS A 108 18.81 -5.27 7.82
C LYS A 108 18.22 -6.07 6.66
N ALA A 109 18.90 -7.18 6.37
CA ALA A 109 18.53 -8.13 5.32
C ALA A 109 17.07 -8.59 5.46
N ARG A 110 16.38 -8.68 4.30
CA ARG A 110 15.08 -9.33 4.04
C ARG A 110 14.40 -9.86 5.31
N SER A 111 13.53 -9.04 5.92
CA SER A 111 12.65 -9.53 6.97
C SER A 111 11.85 -10.74 6.47
N PRO A 112 11.71 -11.80 7.27
CA PRO A 112 10.97 -12.98 6.88
C PRO A 112 9.48 -12.65 6.69
N ILE A 113 8.78 -13.44 5.86
CA ILE A 113 7.35 -13.26 5.52
C ILE A 113 6.44 -12.99 6.74
N PRO A 114 6.62 -13.65 7.92
CA PRO A 114 5.84 -13.34 9.12
C PRO A 114 5.92 -11.89 9.59
N ASP A 115 7.04 -11.20 9.36
CA ASP A 115 7.21 -9.80 9.75
C ASP A 115 6.40 -8.89 8.82
N PHE A 116 6.41 -9.19 7.51
CA PHE A 116 5.57 -8.48 6.55
C PHE A 116 4.09 -8.72 6.79
N ALA A 117 3.70 -9.92 7.23
CA ALA A 117 2.32 -10.22 7.61
C ALA A 117 1.87 -9.40 8.82
N ARG A 118 2.71 -9.30 9.86
CA ARG A 118 2.44 -8.43 11.03
C ARG A 118 2.38 -6.95 10.65
N GLY A 119 3.22 -6.50 9.73
CA GLY A 119 3.13 -5.13 9.22
C GLY A 119 1.85 -4.87 8.42
N LEU A 120 1.30 -5.89 7.72
CA LEU A 120 0.02 -5.79 7.03
C LEU A 120 -1.13 -5.66 8.02
N ASP A 121 -1.11 -6.43 9.11
CA ASP A 121 -2.07 -6.29 10.22
C ASP A 121 -2.08 -4.87 10.79
N ASN A 122 -0.89 -4.36 11.15
CA ASN A 122 -0.73 -2.99 11.64
C ASN A 122 -1.26 -1.94 10.65
N LEU A 123 -1.00 -2.12 9.35
CA LEU A 123 -1.51 -1.23 8.30
C LEU A 123 -3.05 -1.25 8.25
N ILE A 124 -3.67 -2.43 8.33
CA ILE A 124 -5.13 -2.58 8.30
C ILE A 124 -5.77 -1.91 9.51
N LEU A 125 -5.24 -2.14 10.72
CA LEU A 125 -5.74 -1.52 11.95
C LEU A 125 -5.61 0.01 11.90
N ARG A 126 -4.48 0.52 11.40
CA ARG A 126 -4.26 1.96 11.24
C ARG A 126 -5.21 2.55 10.20
N LEU A 127 -5.44 1.85 9.09
CA LEU A 127 -6.39 2.28 8.06
C LEU A 127 -7.84 2.31 8.59
N GLN A 128 -8.25 1.28 9.34
CA GLN A 128 -9.55 1.23 10.00
C GLN A 128 -9.74 2.44 10.91
N GLN A 129 -8.75 2.70 11.78
CA GLN A 129 -8.79 3.85 12.69
C GLN A 129 -8.96 5.16 11.90
N LYS A 130 -8.12 5.42 10.89
CA LYS A 130 -8.17 6.66 10.08
C LYS A 130 -9.48 6.82 9.30
N VAL A 131 -10.03 5.73 8.80
CA VAL A 131 -11.32 5.73 8.10
C VAL A 131 -12.46 6.04 9.07
N CYS A 132 -12.47 5.45 10.26
CA CYS A 132 -13.52 5.65 11.26
C CYS A 132 -13.42 7.02 11.95
N GLU A 133 -12.22 7.60 12.05
CA GLU A 133 -12.00 8.98 12.50
C GLU A 133 -12.64 10.03 11.57
N ASN A 134 -12.89 9.68 10.29
CA ASN A 134 -13.53 10.56 9.32
C ASN A 134 -15.06 10.35 9.29
N PRO A 135 -15.88 11.27 9.86
CA PRO A 135 -17.32 11.08 9.95
C PRO A 135 -18.02 11.05 8.58
N ALA A 136 -17.40 11.58 7.53
CA ALA A 136 -17.96 11.58 6.18
C ALA A 136 -18.04 10.16 5.59
N ASN A 137 -17.19 9.23 6.05
CA ASN A 137 -17.15 7.85 5.57
C ASN A 137 -18.38 7.04 6.01
N LYS A 138 -18.95 7.36 7.18
CA LYS A 138 -20.12 6.67 7.76
C LYS A 138 -19.90 5.15 7.86
N VAL A 139 -18.74 4.73 8.34
CA VAL A 139 -18.37 3.32 8.54
C VAL A 139 -18.04 3.08 10.01
N ALA A 140 -18.72 2.11 10.62
CA ALA A 140 -18.38 1.62 11.95
C ALA A 140 -17.22 0.61 11.87
N GLU A 141 -16.44 0.49 12.95
CA GLU A 141 -15.28 -0.42 13.00
C GLU A 141 -15.67 -1.87 12.66
N GLU A 142 -16.82 -2.33 13.15
CA GLU A 142 -17.37 -3.68 12.92
C GLU A 142 -17.75 -3.97 11.46
N ASP A 143 -18.07 -2.93 10.69
CA ASP A 143 -18.42 -2.99 9.26
C ASP A 143 -17.21 -2.75 8.35
N PHE A 144 -16.06 -2.38 8.91
CA PHE A 144 -14.85 -2.14 8.15
C PHE A 144 -14.32 -3.44 7.53
N ARG A 145 -14.09 -3.42 6.22
CA ARG A 145 -13.52 -4.52 5.43
C ARG A 145 -12.54 -3.92 4.43
N VAL A 146 -11.64 -4.75 3.91
CA VAL A 146 -10.68 -4.37 2.86
C VAL A 146 -10.59 -5.46 1.80
N TYR A 147 -10.25 -5.08 0.57
CA TYR A 147 -9.82 -6.01 -0.45
C TYR A 147 -8.29 -6.11 -0.47
N LEU A 148 -7.75 -7.32 -0.32
CA LEU A 148 -6.33 -7.58 -0.51
C LEU A 148 -6.07 -8.02 -1.95
N VAL A 149 -5.35 -7.21 -2.71
CA VAL A 149 -4.92 -7.54 -4.08
C VAL A 149 -3.43 -7.86 -4.01
N ALA A 150 -3.08 -9.12 -4.19
CA ALA A 150 -1.72 -9.61 -3.99
C ALA A 150 -1.06 -10.02 -5.30
N HIS A 151 0.23 -9.70 -5.45
CA HIS A 151 1.03 -10.07 -6.61
C HIS A 151 2.34 -10.77 -6.19
N SER A 152 2.66 -11.88 -6.86
CA SER A 152 3.87 -12.69 -6.62
C SER A 152 4.03 -13.06 -5.12
N MET A 153 5.20 -12.81 -4.51
CA MET A 153 5.46 -13.05 -3.08
C MET A 153 4.47 -12.33 -2.15
N GLY A 154 3.82 -11.25 -2.60
CA GLY A 154 2.76 -10.59 -1.84
C GLY A 154 1.59 -11.53 -1.51
N GLY A 155 1.34 -12.54 -2.35
CA GLY A 155 0.35 -13.59 -2.06
C GLY A 155 0.71 -14.42 -0.83
N LEU A 156 2.01 -14.70 -0.62
CA LEU A 156 2.49 -15.41 0.58
C LEU A 156 2.32 -14.55 1.83
N VAL A 157 2.53 -13.25 1.73
CA VAL A 157 2.29 -12.30 2.84
C VAL A 157 0.82 -12.29 3.22
N CYS A 158 -0.09 -12.13 2.25
CA CYS A 158 -1.53 -12.16 2.52
C CYS A 158 -1.99 -13.51 3.09
N ARG A 159 -1.45 -14.64 2.60
CA ARG A 159 -1.78 -15.98 3.14
C ARG A 159 -1.24 -16.16 4.55
N ALA A 160 -0.01 -15.71 4.83
CA ALA A 160 0.56 -15.77 6.16
C ALA A 160 -0.28 -14.96 7.16
N PHE A 161 -0.74 -13.77 6.78
CA PHE A 161 -1.70 -12.97 7.56
C PHE A 161 -3.02 -13.73 7.76
N LEU A 162 -3.73 -14.11 6.69
CA LEU A 162 -5.08 -14.70 6.77
C LEU A 162 -5.14 -16.09 7.43
N GLN A 163 -4.07 -16.86 7.39
CA GLN A 163 -4.07 -18.28 7.80
C GLN A 163 -3.34 -18.54 9.11
N ASN A 164 -2.70 -17.53 9.70
CA ASN A 164 -1.96 -17.66 10.94
C ASN A 164 -2.43 -16.60 11.96
N PRO A 165 -3.28 -16.99 12.93
CA PRO A 165 -3.82 -16.07 13.94
C PRO A 165 -2.77 -15.37 14.82
N LYS A 166 -1.50 -15.78 14.75
CA LYS A 166 -0.39 -15.12 15.47
C LYS A 166 0.19 -13.92 14.70
N LEU A 167 -0.21 -13.72 13.44
CA LEU A 167 0.31 -12.70 12.53
C LEU A 167 -0.76 -11.68 12.13
N GLY A 168 -1.96 -11.78 12.69
CA GLY A 168 -3.18 -11.06 12.35
C GLY A 168 -4.40 -11.94 12.56
#